data_AF-A0A9E5QVD2-F1
#
_entry.id   AF-A0A9E5QVD2-F1
#
_cell.length_a   1.000
_cell.length_b   1.000
_cell.length_c   1.000
_cell.angle_alpha   90.00
_cell.angle_beta   90.00
_cell.angle_gamma   90.00
#
_symmetry.space_group_name_H-M   'P 1'
#
loop_
_entity.id
_entity.type
_entity.pdbx_description
1 polymer ?
#
loop_
_entity_poly.entity_id
_entity_poly.type
_entity_poly.pdbx_seq_one_letter_code
_entity_poly.pdbx_strand_id
1 'polypeptide(L)'
;MFFCLTGLGLLSGFVFQSEWKYYLYAEAGFRIRFPVAPKVAQEQNATVAQIQFQGITYQVAAQYGQRFDLNLAEKLLEESEAGFVDPGQDNIVSRRDNFKVKNYPAKEIRIRTQDGLFIIFRAIITPKCTYQFVVSRNGAFAEAALVTQFFDSFAMLAP
;
A
#
# COMPACT_ATOMS: atom_id res chain seq x y z
N MET A 1 6.36 17.57 61.20
CA MET A 1 5.73 16.49 60.41
C MET A 1 4.99 17.14 59.24
N PHE A 2 4.96 16.46 58.09
CA PHE A 2 4.37 16.82 56.78
C PHE A 2 5.28 17.56 55.78
N PHE A 3 5.97 16.75 54.99
CA PHE A 3 6.42 17.05 53.63
C PHE A 3 5.20 17.11 52.69
N CYS A 4 5.13 18.10 51.81
CA CYS A 4 4.26 18.06 50.64
C CYS A 4 5.10 18.43 49.42
N LEU A 5 5.80 17.42 48.87
CA LEU A 5 6.39 17.49 47.54
C LEU A 5 5.26 17.17 46.55
N THR A 6 4.69 18.20 45.93
CA THR A 6 3.83 18.06 44.76
C THR A 6 4.70 17.67 43.57
N GLY A 7 4.85 16.37 43.36
CA GLY A 7 5.42 15.81 42.14
C GLY A 7 4.51 16.13 40.96
N LEU A 8 4.88 17.15 40.20
CA LEU A 8 4.33 17.41 38.87
C LEU A 8 4.80 16.28 37.96
N GLY A 9 4.03 15.20 37.89
CA GLY A 9 4.24 14.11 36.95
C GLY A 9 4.04 14.63 35.54
N LEU A 10 5.12 14.99 34.87
CA LEU A 10 5.17 15.11 33.41
C LEU A 10 4.86 13.72 32.84
N LEU A 11 3.59 13.51 32.50
CA LEU A 11 3.17 12.42 31.63
C LEU A 11 3.72 12.73 30.24
N SER A 12 4.99 12.38 30.04
CA SER A 12 5.61 12.30 28.73
C SER A 12 4.88 11.23 27.94
N GLY A 13 3.85 11.64 27.20
CA GLY A 13 3.26 10.80 26.17
C GLY A 13 4.36 10.42 25.19
N PHE A 14 4.76 9.15 25.20
CA PHE A 14 5.62 8.61 24.17
C PHE A 14 4.88 8.71 22.84
N VAL A 15 5.19 9.73 22.06
CA VAL A 15 4.83 9.77 20.64
C VAL A 15 5.70 8.71 19.98
N PHE A 16 5.12 7.53 19.69
CA PHE A 16 5.77 6.55 18.83
C PHE A 16 5.91 7.15 17.43
N GLN A 17 7.04 7.83 17.18
CA GLN A 17 7.38 8.35 15.88
C GLN A 17 7.77 7.15 14.99
N SER A 18 6.87 6.70 14.12
CA SER A 18 7.14 5.56 13.23
C SER A 18 8.20 5.93 12.21
N GLU A 19 9.41 5.40 12.37
CA GLU A 19 10.44 5.54 11.37
C GLU A 19 10.12 4.64 10.18
N TRP A 20 9.75 5.25 9.07
CA TRP A 20 9.55 4.54 7.80
C TRP A 20 10.86 3.87 7.36
N LYS A 21 10.90 2.54 7.40
CA LYS A 21 12.08 1.72 7.09
C LYS A 21 11.95 1.04 5.75
N TYR A 22 13.08 0.90 5.04
CA TYR A 22 13.13 0.11 3.82
C TYR A 22 13.00 -1.38 4.15
N TYR A 23 12.09 -2.02 3.44
CA TYR A 23 11.96 -3.46 3.34
C TYR A 23 12.52 -3.88 1.97
N LEU A 24 13.49 -4.80 1.98
CA LEU A 24 14.07 -5.38 0.77
C LEU A 24 13.51 -6.77 0.59
N TYR A 25 12.99 -7.04 -0.62
CA TYR A 25 12.55 -8.36 -1.01
C TYR A 25 13.39 -8.82 -2.21
N ALA A 26 14.48 -9.53 -1.92
CA ALA A 26 15.48 -9.93 -2.91
C ALA A 26 14.91 -10.87 -3.97
N GLU A 27 14.01 -11.78 -3.58
CA GLU A 27 13.42 -12.78 -4.48
C GLU A 27 12.59 -12.11 -5.59
N ALA A 28 11.72 -11.14 -5.27
CA ALA A 28 11.03 -10.35 -6.30
C ALA A 28 11.92 -9.26 -6.89
N GLY A 29 12.96 -8.83 -6.20
CA GLY A 29 13.90 -7.81 -6.69
C GLY A 29 13.41 -6.38 -6.49
N PHE A 30 12.78 -6.06 -5.35
CA PHE A 30 12.39 -4.70 -5.01
C PHE A 30 12.77 -4.28 -3.60
N ARG A 31 12.70 -2.96 -3.38
CA ARG A 31 12.66 -2.33 -2.06
C ARG A 31 11.50 -1.35 -1.99
N ILE A 32 10.91 -1.21 -0.80
CA ILE A 32 9.84 -0.26 -0.52
C ILE A 32 9.88 0.13 0.96
N ARG A 33 9.42 1.32 1.33
CA ARG A 33 9.35 1.73 2.73
C ARG A 33 7.99 1.38 3.32
N PHE A 34 8.01 0.82 4.53
CA PHE A 34 6.82 0.65 5.36
C PHE A 34 6.95 1.44 6.66
N PRO A 35 5.84 1.89 7.27
CA PRO A 35 5.85 2.60 8.55
C PRO A 35 6.29 1.69 9.71
N VAL A 36 6.04 0.39 9.62
CA VAL A 36 6.53 -0.66 10.52
C VAL A 36 6.81 -1.93 9.70
N ALA A 37 7.54 -2.90 10.27
CA ALA A 37 7.88 -4.13 9.55
C ALA A 37 6.60 -4.87 9.08
N PRO A 38 6.49 -5.20 7.78
CA PRO A 38 5.31 -5.89 7.26
C PRO A 38 5.32 -7.38 7.64
N LYS A 39 4.13 -7.97 7.69
CA LYS A 39 3.94 -9.42 7.66
C LYS A 39 4.10 -9.90 6.22
N VAL A 40 4.75 -11.04 6.03
CA VAL A 40 5.05 -11.59 4.70
C VAL A 40 4.41 -12.96 4.59
N ALA A 41 3.67 -13.19 3.51
CA ALA A 41 3.06 -14.46 3.18
C ALA A 41 3.43 -14.86 1.74
N GLN A 42 3.60 -16.17 1.52
CA GLN A 42 3.73 -16.75 0.20
C GLN A 42 2.37 -17.32 -0.21
N GLU A 43 1.87 -16.88 -1.35
CA GLU A 43 0.64 -17.35 -1.99
C GLU A 43 0.99 -17.99 -3.33
N GLN A 44 0.07 -18.75 -3.94
CA GLN A 44 0.36 -19.41 -5.21
C GLN A 44 0.74 -18.38 -6.28
N ASN A 45 2.01 -18.43 -6.70
CA ASN A 45 2.63 -17.52 -7.67
C ASN A 45 2.73 -16.05 -7.23
N ALA A 46 2.59 -15.76 -5.92
CA ALA A 46 2.71 -14.41 -5.40
C ALA A 46 3.41 -14.35 -4.04
N THR A 47 4.23 -13.33 -3.84
CA THR A 47 4.67 -12.95 -2.48
C THR A 47 3.92 -11.70 -2.06
N VAL A 48 3.28 -11.73 -0.89
CA VAL A 48 2.53 -10.61 -0.32
C VAL A 48 3.22 -10.10 0.93
N ALA A 49 3.55 -8.81 0.96
CA ALA A 49 3.97 -8.09 2.17
C ALA A 49 2.89 -7.07 2.55
N GLN A 50 2.37 -7.16 3.77
CA GLN A 50 1.23 -6.37 4.25
C GLN A 50 1.44 -5.86 5.68
N ILE A 51 0.89 -4.68 5.96
CA ILE A 51 0.79 -4.13 7.30
C ILE A 51 -0.46 -3.27 7.47
N GLN A 52 -0.97 -3.17 8.69
CA GLN A 52 -1.93 -2.15 9.09
C GLN A 52 -1.26 -1.18 10.08
N PHE A 53 -1.30 0.11 9.78
CA PHE A 53 -0.71 1.15 10.61
C PHE A 53 -1.62 2.39 10.61
N GLN A 54 -2.01 2.86 11.79
CA GLN A 54 -2.90 4.02 11.97
C GLN A 54 -4.21 3.91 11.15
N GLY A 55 -4.78 2.71 11.08
CA GLY A 55 -6.02 2.45 10.32
C GLY A 55 -5.83 2.38 8.80
N ILE A 56 -4.60 2.50 8.30
CA ILE A 56 -4.26 2.33 6.88
C ILE A 56 -3.64 0.96 6.68
N THR A 57 -4.17 0.19 5.74
CA THR A 57 -3.54 -1.03 5.23
C THR A 57 -2.62 -0.67 4.08
N TYR A 58 -1.38 -1.16 4.15
CA TYR A 58 -0.41 -1.08 3.06
C TYR A 58 -0.06 -2.50 2.63
N GLN A 59 -0.13 -2.79 1.35
CA GLN A 59 0.19 -4.09 0.79
C GLN A 59 0.96 -3.96 -0.51
N VAL A 60 1.90 -4.87 -0.73
CA VAL A 60 2.52 -5.12 -2.02
C VAL A 60 2.51 -6.63 -2.28
N ALA A 61 2.09 -7.02 -3.47
CA ALA A 61 2.16 -8.38 -3.98
C ALA A 61 3.03 -8.41 -5.23
N ALA A 62 3.97 -9.33 -5.32
CA ALA A 62 4.77 -9.58 -6.51
C ALA A 62 4.29 -10.88 -7.17
N GLN A 63 3.69 -10.79 -8.36
CA GLN A 63 3.20 -11.95 -9.11
C GLN A 63 4.17 -12.39 -10.19
N TYR A 64 4.45 -13.69 -10.25
CA TYR A 64 5.43 -14.31 -11.16
C TYR A 64 4.75 -15.18 -12.23
N GLY A 65 5.40 -15.36 -13.39
CA GLY A 65 5.11 -16.47 -14.31
C GLY A 65 4.26 -16.20 -15.56
N GLN A 66 3.72 -14.99 -15.79
CA GLN A 66 2.96 -14.67 -17.01
C GLN A 66 3.69 -13.65 -17.90
N ARG A 67 3.28 -13.54 -19.18
CA ARG A 67 3.70 -12.42 -20.04
C ARG A 67 3.31 -11.13 -19.33
N PHE A 68 4.32 -10.36 -18.92
CA PHE A 68 4.14 -9.09 -18.22
C PHE A 68 3.65 -8.04 -19.22
N ASP A 69 2.34 -7.93 -19.39
CA ASP A 69 1.71 -6.98 -20.29
C ASP A 69 0.61 -6.16 -19.60
N LEU A 70 0.14 -5.13 -20.32
CA LEU A 70 -0.87 -4.20 -19.82
C LEU A 70 -2.23 -4.86 -19.62
N ASN A 71 -2.52 -5.97 -20.32
CA ASN A 71 -3.78 -6.69 -20.19
C ASN A 71 -3.83 -7.45 -18.87
N LEU A 72 -2.70 -8.04 -18.45
CA LEU A 72 -2.60 -8.66 -17.13
C LEU A 72 -2.81 -7.64 -16.01
N ALA A 73 -2.17 -6.47 -16.10
CA ALA A 73 -2.36 -5.41 -15.11
C ALA A 73 -3.81 -4.92 -15.05
N GLU A 74 -4.48 -4.82 -16.20
CA GLU A 74 -5.90 -4.48 -16.28
C GLU A 74 -6.78 -5.53 -15.61
N LYS A 75 -6.57 -6.81 -15.95
CA LYS A 75 -7.30 -7.93 -15.35
C LYS A 75 -7.16 -7.95 -13.82
N LEU A 76 -5.94 -7.77 -13.30
CA LEU A 76 -5.70 -7.74 -11.85
C LEU A 76 -6.44 -6.58 -11.17
N LEU A 77 -6.50 -5.43 -11.83
CA LEU A 77 -7.22 -4.27 -11.32
C LEU A 77 -8.74 -4.48 -11.38
N GLU A 78 -9.26 -5.09 -12.43
CA GLU A 78 -10.68 -5.46 -12.55
C GLU A 78 -11.10 -6.50 -11.50
N GLU A 79 -10.30 -7.55 -11.30
CA GLU A 79 -10.52 -8.55 -10.25
C GLU A 79 -10.50 -7.91 -8.85
N SER A 80 -9.58 -6.96 -8.64
CA SER A 80 -9.55 -6.19 -7.39
C SER A 80 -10.81 -5.35 -7.23
N GLU A 81 -11.19 -4.59 -8.26
CA GLU A 81 -12.38 -3.72 -8.23
C GLU A 81 -13.65 -4.52 -7.93
N ALA A 82 -13.84 -5.67 -8.59
CA ALA A 82 -14.99 -6.54 -8.40
C ALA A 82 -15.14 -7.06 -6.96
N GLY A 83 -14.03 -7.15 -6.21
CA GLY A 83 -14.05 -7.53 -4.80
C GLY A 83 -14.58 -6.46 -3.84
N PHE A 84 -14.65 -5.19 -4.26
CA PHE A 84 -14.99 -4.05 -3.39
C PHE A 84 -16.13 -3.18 -3.90
N VAL A 85 -16.43 -3.22 -5.20
CA VAL A 85 -17.52 -2.45 -5.79
C VAL A 85 -18.79 -3.29 -5.78
N ASP A 86 -19.72 -2.91 -4.90
CA ASP A 86 -21.10 -3.38 -4.98
C ASP A 86 -21.85 -2.58 -6.07
N PRO A 87 -22.39 -3.22 -7.12
CA PRO A 87 -23.14 -2.55 -8.19
C PRO A 87 -24.38 -1.79 -7.69
N GLY A 88 -24.89 -2.10 -6.50
CA GLY A 88 -26.04 -1.45 -5.88
C GLY A 88 -25.70 -0.19 -5.07
N GLN A 89 -24.42 0.20 -4.98
CA GLN A 89 -23.98 1.35 -4.19
C GLN A 89 -23.34 2.45 -5.05
N ASP A 90 -23.51 3.69 -4.60
CA ASP A 90 -22.88 4.87 -5.21
C ASP A 90 -21.38 4.94 -4.88
N ASN A 91 -20.61 4.08 -5.54
CA ASN A 91 -19.16 4.04 -5.45
C ASN A 91 -18.54 5.06 -6.41
N ILE A 92 -17.57 5.85 -5.94
CA ILE A 92 -16.79 6.75 -6.79
C ILE A 92 -15.53 5.99 -7.21
N VAL A 93 -15.44 5.67 -8.49
CA VAL A 93 -14.29 5.01 -9.10
C VAL A 93 -13.53 5.99 -10.00
N SER A 94 -12.22 6.08 -9.83
CA SER A 94 -11.32 6.88 -10.67
C SER A 94 -10.20 6.00 -11.18
N ARG A 95 -9.97 6.00 -12.49
CA ARG A 95 -8.90 5.23 -13.12
C ARG A 95 -7.79 6.15 -13.64
N ARG A 96 -6.56 5.66 -13.56
CA ARG A 96 -5.39 6.29 -14.18
C ARG A 96 -4.63 5.22 -14.95
N ASP A 97 -4.81 5.25 -16.26
CA ASP A 97 -4.14 4.35 -17.18
C ASP A 97 -2.88 4.97 -17.78
N ASN A 98 -2.00 4.12 -18.30
CA ASN A 98 -0.88 4.50 -19.17
C ASN A 98 0.10 5.52 -18.55
N PHE A 99 0.30 5.48 -17.23
CA PHE A 99 1.35 6.26 -16.59
C PHE A 99 2.59 5.42 -16.30
N LYS A 100 3.68 6.06 -15.87
CA LYS A 100 4.93 5.38 -15.55
C LYS A 100 5.33 5.60 -14.10
N VAL A 101 5.85 4.56 -13.47
CA VAL A 101 6.56 4.61 -12.18
C VAL A 101 8.01 4.21 -12.43
N LYS A 102 8.95 5.16 -12.27
CA LYS A 102 10.39 4.92 -12.51
C LYS A 102 10.68 4.22 -13.86
N ASN A 103 9.98 4.67 -14.92
CA ASN A 103 10.00 4.15 -16.30
C ASN A 103 9.23 2.85 -16.57
N TYR A 104 8.67 2.21 -15.54
CA TYR A 104 7.82 1.02 -15.72
C TYR A 104 6.37 1.42 -15.98
N PRO A 105 5.69 0.80 -16.95
CA PRO A 105 4.26 1.00 -17.17
C PRO A 105 3.46 0.68 -15.91
N ALA A 106 2.46 1.52 -15.62
CA ALA A 106 1.60 1.36 -14.47
C ALA A 106 0.14 1.72 -14.80
N LYS A 107 -0.76 1.08 -14.05
CA LYS A 107 -2.20 1.37 -14.02
C LYS A 107 -2.64 1.53 -12.56
N GLU A 108 -3.64 2.35 -12.31
CA GLU A 108 -4.16 2.61 -10.97
C GLU A 108 -5.68 2.78 -10.99
N ILE A 109 -6.35 2.21 -10.00
CA ILE A 109 -7.76 2.42 -9.71
C ILE A 109 -7.87 2.94 -8.28
N ARG A 110 -8.69 3.97 -8.11
CA ARG A 110 -9.07 4.50 -6.80
C ARG A 110 -10.56 4.31 -6.62
N ILE A 111 -10.93 3.74 -5.49
CA ILE A 111 -12.31 3.45 -5.15
C ILE A 111 -12.61 4.19 -3.86
N ARG A 112 -13.71 4.93 -3.83
CA ARG A 112 -14.33 5.43 -2.60
C ARG A 112 -15.75 4.87 -2.55
N THR A 113 -16.01 4.04 -1.56
CA THR A 113 -17.32 3.46 -1.31
C THR A 113 -18.19 4.38 -0.46
N GLN A 114 -19.49 4.10 -0.42
CA GLN A 114 -20.46 4.91 0.33
C GLN A 114 -20.26 4.81 1.85
N ASP A 115 -19.82 3.65 2.36
CA ASP A 115 -19.47 3.43 3.77
C ASP A 115 -18.16 4.14 4.18
N GLY A 116 -17.52 4.85 3.24
CA GLY A 116 -16.34 5.66 3.48
C GLY A 116 -15.02 4.90 3.39
N LEU A 117 -15.02 3.64 2.95
CA LEU A 117 -13.79 2.93 2.61
C LEU A 117 -13.16 3.56 1.36
N PHE A 118 -11.88 3.89 1.47
CA PHE A 118 -11.07 4.38 0.37
C PHE A 118 -9.97 3.37 0.06
N ILE A 119 -9.82 3.02 -1.20
CA ILE A 119 -8.84 2.05 -1.68
C ILE A 119 -8.11 2.60 -2.90
N ILE A 120 -6.80 2.40 -2.95
CA ILE A 120 -5.98 2.61 -4.14
C ILE A 120 -5.34 1.27 -4.50
N PHE A 121 -5.66 0.78 -5.69
CA PHE A 121 -4.97 -0.31 -6.35
C PHE A 121 -4.00 0.26 -7.37
N ARG A 122 -2.74 -0.17 -7.35
CA ARG A 122 -1.77 0.18 -8.39
C ARG A 122 -1.06 -1.07 -8.87
N ALA A 123 -1.01 -1.26 -10.19
CA ALA A 123 -0.22 -2.30 -10.83
C ALA A 123 1.00 -1.67 -11.52
N ILE A 124 2.19 -2.22 -11.31
CA ILE A 124 3.43 -1.82 -11.99
C ILE A 124 4.00 -3.05 -12.72
N ILE A 125 4.23 -2.90 -14.02
CA ILE A 125 4.68 -3.99 -14.89
C ILE A 125 6.19 -3.88 -15.08
N THR A 126 6.92 -4.92 -14.72
CA THR A 126 8.38 -4.98 -14.89
C THR A 126 8.79 -6.22 -15.69
N PRO A 127 10.04 -6.31 -16.18
CA PRO A 127 10.52 -7.50 -16.87
C PRO A 127 10.53 -8.78 -16.01
N LYS A 128 10.48 -8.67 -14.68
CA LYS A 128 10.60 -9.79 -13.74
C LYS A 128 9.26 -10.25 -13.16
N CYS A 129 8.38 -9.31 -12.86
CA CYS A 129 7.08 -9.56 -12.25
C CYS A 129 6.14 -8.37 -12.43
N THR A 130 4.85 -8.60 -12.18
CA THR A 130 3.86 -7.54 -11.98
C THR A 130 3.71 -7.30 -10.48
N TYR A 131 3.90 -6.05 -10.07
CA TYR A 131 3.69 -5.63 -8.69
C TYR A 131 2.31 -5.04 -8.54
N GLN A 132 1.53 -5.58 -7.61
CA GLN A 132 0.25 -5.03 -7.21
C GLN A 132 0.38 -4.41 -5.83
N PHE A 133 -0.02 -3.16 -5.71
CA PHE A 133 -0.03 -2.42 -4.46
C PHE A 133 -1.46 -2.14 -4.07
N VAL A 134 -1.74 -2.25 -2.78
CA VAL A 134 -3.01 -1.86 -2.19
C VAL A 134 -2.73 -0.90 -1.06
N VAL A 135 -3.40 0.25 -1.07
CA VAL A 135 -3.53 1.08 0.12
C VAL A 135 -5.00 1.28 0.42
N SER A 136 -5.45 0.92 1.62
CA SER A 136 -6.86 1.07 2.01
C SER A 136 -7.02 1.66 3.40
N ARG A 137 -8.12 2.41 3.62
CA ARG A 137 -8.48 3.03 4.90
C ARG A 137 -9.99 3.27 4.97
N ASN A 138 -10.57 3.05 6.15
CA ASN A 138 -11.93 3.49 6.45
C ASN A 138 -11.96 4.99 6.85
N GLY A 139 -12.88 5.74 6.25
CA GLY A 139 -13.11 7.16 6.52
C GLY A 139 -12.31 8.11 5.62
N ALA A 140 -12.29 9.39 6.01
CA ALA A 140 -11.64 10.43 5.23
C ALA A 140 -10.12 10.21 5.11
N PHE A 141 -9.61 10.31 3.88
CA PHE A 141 -8.20 10.14 3.57
C PHE A 141 -7.44 11.47 3.77
N ALA A 142 -7.18 11.84 5.02
CA ALA A 142 -6.44 13.07 5.35
C ALA A 142 -4.93 12.99 5.03
N GLU A 143 -4.41 11.80 4.72
CA GLU A 143 -2.97 11.50 4.72
C GLU A 143 -2.44 11.12 3.33
N ALA A 144 -2.81 11.91 2.31
CA ALA A 144 -2.28 11.74 0.95
C ALA A 144 -0.73 11.66 0.91
N ALA A 145 -0.05 12.36 1.82
CA ALA A 145 1.40 12.31 1.96
C ALA A 145 1.94 10.92 2.30
N LEU A 146 1.29 10.14 3.16
CA LEU A 146 1.77 8.79 3.53
C LEU A 146 1.58 7.79 2.39
N VAL A 147 0.48 7.92 1.64
CA VAL A 147 0.26 7.14 0.41
C VAL A 147 1.33 7.44 -0.63
N THR A 148 1.57 8.72 -0.89
CA THR A 148 2.62 9.14 -1.82
C THR A 148 3.98 8.64 -1.35
N GLN A 149 4.28 8.75 -0.06
CA GLN A 149 5.53 8.24 0.52
C GLN A 149 5.70 6.73 0.32
N PHE A 150 4.65 5.93 0.54
CA PHE A 150 4.67 4.50 0.30
C PHE A 150 4.97 4.19 -1.18
N PHE A 151 4.16 4.75 -2.08
CA PHE A 151 4.29 4.48 -3.52
C PHE A 151 5.62 4.98 -4.11
N ASP A 152 6.06 6.18 -3.75
CA ASP A 152 7.28 6.79 -4.30
C ASP A 152 8.56 6.14 -3.76
N SER A 153 8.45 5.43 -2.64
CA SER A 153 9.57 4.69 -2.06
C SER A 153 9.87 3.37 -2.78
N PHE A 154 8.98 2.91 -3.65
CA PHE A 154 9.19 1.72 -4.46
C PHE A 154 10.36 1.90 -5.42
N ALA A 155 11.27 0.94 -5.43
CA ALA A 155 12.34 0.85 -6.41
C ALA A 155 12.69 -0.62 -6.66
N MET A 156 13.02 -0.92 -7.91
CA MET A 156 13.66 -2.18 -8.25
C MET A 156 15.05 -2.24 -7.63
N LEU A 157 15.45 -3.42 -7.15
CA LEU A 157 16.85 -3.71 -6.89
C LEU A 157 17.55 -3.79 -8.25
N ALA A 158 18.76 -3.23 -8.32
CA ALA A 158 19.56 -3.36 -9.54
C ALA A 158 19.72 -4.87 -9.86
N PRO A 159 19.69 -5.25 -11.15
CA PRO A 159 19.94 -6.62 -11.56
C PRO A 159 21.32 -7.10 -11.14
#